data_AF-A0A6P7Z5J6-F1
#
_entry.id   AF-A0A6P7Z5J6-F1
#
_cell.length_a   1.000
_cell.length_b   1.000
_cell.length_c   1.000
_cell.angle_alpha   90.00
_cell.angle_beta   90.00
_cell.angle_gamma   90.00
#
_symmetry.space_group_name_H-M   'P 1'
#
loop_
_entity.id
_entity.type
_entity.pdbx_description
1 polymer ?
#
loop_
_entity_poly.entity_id
_entity_poly.type
_entity_poly.pdbx_seq_one_letter_code
_entity_poly.pdbx_strand_id
1 'polypeptide(L)'
;MRVAALISGGKDSCYNMMQCVAAGHQIVALANLRPSESRGNTDELDSYMYQTVGYQAIHLYAEAMDLPLYCGTIRGTSVETGKMYIECEGDEVEDLHQLLKLVKEKELVEGVSVGAILSDYQRVRVENVCKRLNLQPLTYLWRQNQEILLKEMISSKIEAIIIKVAAFGLDPEKHLGKTLAEMESCLIELSRKYGVHVCGEGGEYETFTLDCPLFQKRIVVDTSEVITHSADAFAPVAYLRLLRLHLEDKPSI
;
A
#
# COMPACT_ATOMS: atom_id res chain seq x y z
N MET A 1 -13.50 15.29 -9.24
CA MET A 1 -12.24 15.90 -8.78
C MET A 1 -11.07 15.23 -9.48
N ARG A 2 -9.99 15.99 -9.69
CA ARG A 2 -8.67 15.44 -10.01
C ARG A 2 -8.01 14.94 -8.73
N VAL A 3 -7.56 13.69 -8.72
CA VAL A 3 -7.11 13.01 -7.51
C VAL A 3 -5.69 12.47 -7.67
N ALA A 4 -4.84 12.75 -6.68
CA ALA A 4 -3.58 12.04 -6.52
C ALA A 4 -3.82 10.77 -5.70
N ALA A 5 -3.27 9.63 -6.09
CA ALA A 5 -3.35 8.41 -5.28
C ALA A 5 -2.09 8.21 -4.45
N LEU A 6 -2.23 8.13 -3.13
CA LEU A 6 -1.16 7.63 -2.27
C LEU A 6 -1.10 6.11 -2.41
N ILE A 7 0.00 5.62 -2.99
CA ILE A 7 0.19 4.21 -3.27
C ILE A 7 1.34 3.62 -2.47
N SER A 8 1.16 2.36 -2.05
CA SER A 8 2.22 1.50 -1.52
C SER A 8 2.55 0.32 -2.44
N GLY A 9 1.80 0.17 -3.55
CA GLY A 9 1.81 -1.03 -4.40
C GLY A 9 0.84 -2.12 -3.90
N GLY A 10 0.36 -2.03 -2.65
CA GLY A 10 -0.54 -3.01 -2.05
C GLY A 10 -2.00 -2.89 -2.46
N LYS A 11 -2.76 -3.93 -2.12
CA LYS A 11 -4.18 -4.11 -2.46
C LYS A 11 -5.08 -2.95 -2.02
N ASP A 12 -4.81 -2.35 -0.86
CA ASP A 12 -5.73 -1.36 -0.26
C ASP A 12 -5.65 -0.02 -1.01
N SER A 13 -4.43 0.42 -1.33
CA SER A 13 -4.23 1.60 -2.17
C SER A 13 -4.82 1.40 -3.56
N CYS A 14 -4.68 0.20 -4.14
CA CYS A 14 -5.27 -0.16 -5.41
C CYS A 14 -6.80 -0.12 -5.39
N TYR A 15 -7.42 -0.76 -4.40
CA TYR A 15 -8.87 -0.82 -4.30
C TYR A 15 -9.48 0.55 -4.02
N ASN A 16 -8.87 1.36 -3.16
CA ASN A 16 -9.38 2.70 -2.90
C ASN A 16 -9.32 3.61 -4.15
N MET A 17 -8.33 3.42 -5.05
CA MET A 17 -8.34 4.07 -6.36
C MET A 17 -9.54 3.63 -7.22
N MET A 18 -9.86 2.33 -7.23
CA MET A 18 -11.05 1.84 -7.94
C MET A 18 -12.33 2.45 -7.38
N GLN A 19 -12.45 2.59 -6.05
CA GLN A 19 -13.58 3.28 -5.41
C GLN A 19 -13.65 4.76 -5.79
N CYS A 20 -12.51 5.45 -5.89
CA CYS A 20 -12.46 6.83 -6.36
C CYS A 20 -12.99 6.96 -7.80
N VAL A 21 -12.57 6.05 -8.70
CA VAL A 21 -13.05 6.03 -10.10
C VAL A 21 -14.54 5.72 -10.16
N ALA A 22 -15.02 4.74 -9.39
CA ALA A 22 -16.43 4.40 -9.29
C ALA A 22 -17.29 5.58 -8.77
N ALA A 23 -16.73 6.42 -7.89
CA ALA A 23 -17.36 7.63 -7.40
C ALA A 23 -17.28 8.83 -8.38
N GLY A 24 -16.77 8.63 -9.61
CA GLY A 24 -16.68 9.66 -10.63
C GLY A 24 -15.47 10.60 -10.47
N HIS A 25 -14.44 10.19 -9.74
CA HIS A 25 -13.18 10.92 -9.66
C HIS A 25 -12.18 10.42 -10.70
N GLN A 26 -11.22 11.28 -11.06
CA GLN A 26 -10.17 10.95 -12.00
C GLN A 26 -8.84 10.85 -11.25
N ILE A 27 -8.23 9.67 -11.26
CA ILE A 27 -6.84 9.53 -10.79
C ILE A 27 -5.94 10.11 -11.87
N VAL A 28 -5.11 11.09 -11.52
CA VAL A 28 -4.25 11.82 -12.48
C VAL A 28 -2.76 11.70 -12.16
N ALA A 29 -2.42 11.26 -10.95
CA ALA A 29 -1.05 11.07 -10.52
C ALA A 29 -0.97 10.07 -9.38
N LEU A 30 0.18 9.40 -9.29
CA LEU A 30 0.54 8.49 -8.21
C LEU A 30 1.60 9.15 -7.34
N ALA A 31 1.47 8.99 -6.03
CA ALA A 31 2.38 9.54 -5.04
C ALA A 31 2.82 8.42 -4.09
N ASN A 32 4.13 8.29 -3.89
CA ASN A 32 4.72 7.28 -3.01
C ASN A 32 5.87 7.88 -2.20
N LEU A 33 5.99 7.44 -0.95
CA LEU A 33 7.17 7.72 -0.12
C LEU A 33 7.99 6.45 0.00
N ARG A 34 9.28 6.53 -0.35
CA ARG A 34 10.22 5.41 -0.31
C ARG A 34 11.28 5.59 0.78
N PRO A 35 11.85 4.49 1.31
CA PRO A 35 13.03 4.54 2.17
C PRO A 35 14.19 5.37 1.58
N SER A 36 15.00 5.98 2.44
CA SER A 36 16.26 6.62 2.02
C SER A 36 17.32 5.57 1.71
N GLU A 37 17.97 5.69 0.54
CA GLU A 37 19.10 4.83 0.13
C GLU A 37 20.28 4.88 1.12
N SER A 38 20.39 5.96 1.92
CA SER A 38 21.44 6.13 2.92
C SER A 38 21.25 5.34 4.22
N ARG A 39 20.07 4.77 4.50
CA ARG A 39 19.80 3.98 5.73
C ARG A 39 20.22 2.50 5.60
N GLY A 40 21.01 2.18 4.58
CA GLY A 40 21.34 0.80 4.19
C GLY A 40 20.24 0.23 3.30
N ASN A 41 20.59 -0.72 2.43
CA ASN A 41 19.63 -1.46 1.58
C ASN A 41 18.73 -2.39 2.40
N THR A 42 18.10 -1.88 3.46
CA THR A 42 17.05 -2.59 4.18
C THR A 42 15.73 -2.28 3.50
N ASP A 43 15.16 -3.28 2.82
CA ASP A 43 13.87 -3.17 2.13
C ASP A 43 12.70 -2.89 3.10
N GLU A 44 12.93 -3.14 4.38
CA GLU A 44 11.96 -3.01 5.47
C GLU A 44 12.44 -1.93 6.45
N LEU A 45 11.56 -0.94 6.69
CA LEU A 45 11.70 0.04 7.76
C LEU A 45 10.60 -0.18 8.80
N ASP A 46 10.93 0.04 10.08
CA ASP A 46 9.96 0.18 11.16
C ASP A 46 9.21 1.52 11.06
N SER A 47 8.38 1.69 10.02
CA SER A 47 7.47 2.85 9.86
C SER A 47 6.04 2.46 10.22
N TYR A 48 5.39 3.27 11.05
CA TYR A 48 3.95 3.12 11.34
C TYR A 48 3.06 3.59 10.19
N MET A 49 3.61 4.37 9.26
CA MET A 49 2.86 5.00 8.17
C MET A 49 2.92 4.20 6.87
N TYR A 50 4.11 3.71 6.50
CA TYR A 50 4.38 3.31 5.11
C TYR A 50 4.79 1.84 5.00
N GLN A 51 4.12 1.13 4.10
CA GLN A 51 4.65 -0.13 3.57
C GLN A 51 5.92 0.19 2.76
N THR A 52 6.98 -0.56 3.05
CA THR A 52 8.29 -0.38 2.41
C THR A 52 8.67 -1.59 1.56
N VAL A 53 8.18 -2.79 1.89
CA VAL A 53 8.42 -3.97 1.05
C VAL A 53 7.76 -3.81 -0.32
N GLY A 54 8.52 -4.13 -1.37
CA GLY A 54 8.07 -4.02 -2.75
C GLY A 54 8.20 -2.62 -3.37
N TYR A 55 8.74 -1.63 -2.65
CA TYR A 55 8.88 -0.26 -3.16
C TYR A 55 9.69 -0.17 -4.47
N GLN A 56 10.60 -1.11 -4.70
CA GLN A 56 11.42 -1.18 -5.93
C GLN A 56 10.55 -1.34 -7.19
N ALA A 57 9.39 -1.99 -7.08
CA ALA A 57 8.51 -2.27 -8.21
C ALA A 57 7.43 -1.19 -8.45
N ILE A 58 7.43 -0.10 -7.66
CA ILE A 58 6.42 0.98 -7.78
C ILE A 58 6.51 1.72 -9.14
N HIS A 59 7.70 1.80 -9.75
CA HIS A 59 7.83 2.37 -11.09
C HIS A 59 7.03 1.58 -12.13
N LEU A 60 7.09 0.24 -12.09
CA LEU A 60 6.30 -0.63 -12.97
C LEU A 60 4.80 -0.51 -12.68
N TYR A 61 4.41 -0.29 -11.43
CA TYR A 61 3.02 -0.01 -11.06
C TYR A 61 2.51 1.25 -11.77
N ALA A 62 3.33 2.32 -11.81
CA ALA A 62 2.97 3.55 -12.50
C ALA A 62 2.94 3.40 -14.03
N GLU A 63 3.95 2.72 -14.60
CA GLU A 63 3.98 2.39 -16.02
C GLU A 63 2.80 1.50 -16.44
N ALA A 64 2.41 0.54 -15.60
CA ALA A 64 1.25 -0.32 -15.81
C ALA A 64 -0.06 0.49 -15.85
N MET A 65 -0.17 1.56 -15.07
CA MET A 65 -1.35 2.44 -15.07
C MET A 65 -1.31 3.56 -16.12
N ASP A 66 -0.15 3.80 -16.73
CA ASP A 66 0.11 4.96 -17.60
C ASP A 66 -0.19 6.30 -16.89
N LEU A 67 0.36 6.47 -15.69
CA LEU A 67 0.20 7.68 -14.87
C LEU A 67 1.55 8.23 -14.37
N PRO A 68 1.68 9.55 -14.20
CA PRO A 68 2.89 10.13 -13.63
C PRO A 68 3.07 9.71 -12.16
N LEU A 69 4.31 9.32 -11.83
CA LEU A 69 4.71 8.91 -10.48
C LEU A 69 5.57 9.98 -9.82
N TYR A 70 5.16 10.41 -8.64
CA TYR A 70 5.90 11.29 -7.77
C TYR A 70 6.40 10.49 -6.56
N CYS A 71 7.70 10.23 -6.51
CA CYS A 71 8.34 9.55 -5.38
C CYS A 71 9.08 10.56 -4.49
N GLY A 72 8.66 10.67 -3.23
CA GLY A 72 9.42 11.36 -2.19
C GLY A 72 10.25 10.36 -1.38
N THR A 73 11.26 10.87 -0.66
CA THR A 73 12.08 10.05 0.25
C THR A 73 11.67 10.32 1.69
N ILE A 74 11.48 9.26 2.47
CA ILE A 74 11.26 9.33 3.92
C ILE A 74 12.59 9.75 4.56
N ARG A 75 12.65 10.98 5.06
CA ARG A 75 13.81 11.55 5.77
C ARG A 75 13.57 11.55 7.26
N GLY A 76 12.34 11.85 7.66
CA GLY A 76 11.91 11.88 9.04
C GLY A 76 11.81 10.49 9.69
N THR A 77 11.28 10.50 10.90
CA THR A 77 10.89 9.30 11.67
C THR A 77 9.52 9.53 12.28
N SER A 78 8.88 8.50 12.85
CA SER A 78 7.64 8.69 13.60
C SER A 78 7.95 9.37 14.95
N VAL A 79 7.87 10.71 15.00
CA VAL A 79 8.20 11.51 16.20
C VAL A 79 6.94 11.81 17.00
N GLU A 80 5.94 12.41 16.37
CA GLU A 80 4.64 12.66 17.00
C GLU A 80 3.76 11.41 16.84
N THR A 81 3.56 10.66 17.92
CA THR A 81 2.79 9.40 17.93
C THR A 81 1.45 9.51 18.65
N GLY A 82 1.03 10.71 19.02
CA GLY A 82 -0.25 10.99 19.66
C GLY A 82 -1.46 10.73 18.78
N LYS A 83 -2.65 10.81 19.40
CA LYS A 83 -3.95 10.59 18.75
C LYS A 83 -4.28 11.66 17.70
N MET A 84 -3.80 12.87 17.92
CA MET A 84 -3.91 13.98 16.98
C MET A 84 -2.51 14.30 16.47
N TYR A 85 -2.39 14.59 15.19
CA TYR A 85 -1.11 15.02 14.65
C TYR A 85 -0.88 16.50 14.94
N ILE A 86 0.30 16.81 15.47
CA ILE A 86 0.85 18.15 15.65
C ILE A 86 2.12 18.20 14.81
N GLU A 87 2.27 19.27 14.03
CA GLU A 87 3.45 19.48 13.18
C GLU A 87 4.71 19.41 14.04
N CYS A 88 5.64 18.53 13.65
CA CYS A 88 6.88 18.30 14.37
C CYS A 88 8.04 18.23 13.39
N GLU A 89 9.11 18.96 13.67
CA GLU A 89 10.30 18.96 12.82
C GLU A 89 10.96 17.58 12.84
N GLY A 90 11.31 17.06 11.65
CA GLY A 90 11.90 15.74 11.49
C GLY A 90 10.89 14.58 11.53
N ASP A 91 9.59 14.86 11.54
CA ASP A 91 8.56 13.82 11.46
C ASP A 91 8.27 13.39 10.01
N GLU A 92 8.06 12.09 9.79
CA GLU A 92 7.80 11.50 8.45
C GLU A 92 6.50 11.99 7.78
N VAL A 93 5.59 12.62 8.53
CA VAL A 93 4.37 13.23 8.00
C VAL A 93 4.67 14.53 7.25
N GLU A 94 5.75 15.25 7.60
CA GLU A 94 6.16 16.45 6.87
C GLU A 94 6.77 16.12 5.51
N ASP A 95 7.37 14.94 5.35
CA ASP A 95 7.79 14.42 4.05
C ASP A 95 6.57 14.17 3.13
N LEU A 96 5.46 13.66 3.69
CA LEU A 96 4.19 13.48 2.98
C LEU A 96 3.59 14.83 2.57
N HIS A 97 3.63 15.82 3.46
CA HIS A 97 3.17 17.17 3.16
C HIS A 97 3.94 17.77 1.98
N GLN A 98 5.27 17.66 1.97
CA GLN A 98 6.11 18.15 0.86
C GLN A 98 5.78 17.45 -0.46
N LEU A 99 5.63 16.12 -0.44
CA LEU A 99 5.27 15.34 -1.62
C LEU A 99 3.90 15.77 -2.18
N LEU A 100 2.87 15.82 -1.34
CA LEU A 100 1.52 16.17 -1.78
C LEU A 100 1.42 17.63 -2.22
N LYS A 101 2.20 18.54 -1.64
CA LYS A 101 2.32 19.92 -2.10
C LYS A 101 2.84 19.98 -3.53
N LEU A 102 3.93 19.26 -3.83
CA LEU A 102 4.50 19.17 -5.16
C LEU A 102 3.48 18.63 -6.18
N VAL A 103 2.82 17.52 -5.85
CA VAL A 103 1.80 16.90 -6.73
C VAL A 103 0.64 17.85 -6.96
N LYS A 104 0.17 18.54 -5.92
CA LYS A 104 -0.89 19.56 -6.04
C LYS A 104 -0.50 20.68 -7.01
N GLU A 105 0.71 21.22 -6.89
CA GLU A 105 1.18 22.31 -7.74
C GLU A 105 1.36 21.88 -9.20
N LYS A 106 1.79 20.63 -9.44
CA LYS A 106 2.06 20.09 -10.78
C LYS A 106 0.81 19.60 -11.50
N GLU A 107 -0.07 18.91 -10.77
CA GLU A 107 -1.19 18.16 -11.35
C GLU A 107 -2.55 18.78 -11.07
N LEU A 108 -2.57 19.89 -10.30
CA LEU A 108 -3.78 20.61 -9.93
C LEU A 108 -4.84 19.70 -9.29
N VAL A 109 -4.39 18.82 -8.38
CA VAL A 109 -5.28 17.89 -7.68
C VAL A 109 -6.09 18.60 -6.60
N GLU A 110 -7.30 18.10 -6.39
CA GLU A 110 -8.28 18.60 -5.42
C GLU A 110 -8.51 17.58 -4.28
N GLY A 111 -8.13 16.31 -4.51
CA GLY A 111 -8.27 15.25 -3.53
C GLY A 111 -7.11 14.26 -3.55
N VAL A 112 -7.06 13.45 -2.49
CA VAL A 112 -6.04 12.42 -2.30
C VAL A 112 -6.73 11.09 -1.98
N SER A 113 -6.48 10.07 -2.79
CA SER A 113 -6.93 8.70 -2.54
C SER A 113 -6.01 8.02 -1.52
N VAL A 114 -6.59 7.42 -0.48
CA VAL A 114 -5.87 6.84 0.66
C VAL A 114 -6.46 5.47 1.01
N GLY A 115 -5.65 4.42 0.93
CA GLY A 115 -6.05 3.03 1.21
C GLY A 115 -6.11 2.64 2.69
N ALA A 116 -6.32 3.56 3.64
CA ALA A 116 -6.37 3.21 5.05
C ALA A 116 -7.72 2.56 5.43
N ILE A 117 -7.69 1.39 6.08
CA ILE A 117 -8.90 0.66 6.48
C ILE A 117 -9.25 0.90 7.95
N LEU A 118 -8.35 0.57 8.89
CA LEU A 118 -8.63 0.62 10.34
C LEU A 118 -7.68 1.54 11.13
N SER A 119 -6.48 1.80 10.63
CA SER A 119 -5.48 2.62 11.34
C SER A 119 -5.88 4.10 11.50
N ASP A 120 -6.31 4.47 12.71
CA ASP A 120 -6.58 5.88 13.07
C ASP A 120 -5.30 6.73 13.01
N TYR A 121 -4.14 6.10 13.28
CA TYR A 121 -2.82 6.74 13.20
C TYR A 121 -2.54 7.27 11.79
N GLN A 122 -2.71 6.43 10.77
CA GLN A 122 -2.51 6.80 9.37
C GLN A 122 -3.54 7.84 8.93
N ARG A 123 -4.82 7.59 9.22
CA ARG A 123 -5.91 8.48 8.78
C ARG A 123 -5.72 9.91 9.29
N VAL A 124 -5.49 10.09 10.59
CA VAL A 124 -5.39 11.43 11.19
C VAL A 124 -4.21 12.23 10.63
N ARG A 125 -3.09 11.57 10.32
CA ARG A 125 -1.92 12.21 9.71
C ARG A 125 -2.19 12.65 8.28
N VAL A 126 -2.79 11.79 7.47
CA VAL A 126 -3.15 12.14 6.09
C VAL A 126 -4.22 13.23 6.06
N GLU A 127 -5.23 13.17 6.94
CA GLU A 127 -6.25 14.23 7.09
C GLU A 127 -5.64 15.57 7.48
N ASN A 128 -4.64 15.58 8.38
CA ASN A 128 -3.94 16.80 8.77
C ASN A 128 -3.21 17.43 7.57
N VAL A 129 -2.44 16.64 6.83
CA VAL A 129 -1.73 17.10 5.63
C VAL A 129 -2.72 17.61 4.57
N CYS A 130 -3.80 16.87 4.31
CA CYS A 130 -4.82 17.27 3.35
C CYS A 130 -5.49 18.58 3.75
N LYS A 131 -5.79 18.77 5.04
CA LYS A 131 -6.36 20.02 5.57
C LYS A 131 -5.42 21.21 5.34
N ARG A 132 -4.13 21.08 5.64
CA ARG A 132 -3.11 22.13 5.43
C ARG A 132 -2.97 22.50 3.95
N LEU A 133 -3.10 21.51 3.08
CA LEU A 133 -3.02 21.69 1.63
C LEU A 133 -4.37 22.01 0.98
N ASN A 134 -5.47 22.13 1.71
CA ASN A 134 -6.82 22.26 1.15
C ASN A 134 -7.10 21.20 0.05
N LEU A 135 -6.89 19.94 0.39
CA LEU A 135 -7.19 18.75 -0.39
C LEU A 135 -8.26 17.92 0.33
N GLN A 136 -9.12 17.26 -0.42
CA GLN A 136 -10.10 16.32 0.13
C GLN A 136 -9.47 14.92 0.29
N PRO A 137 -9.31 14.37 1.52
CA PRO A 137 -8.96 12.97 1.67
C PRO A 137 -10.14 12.09 1.26
N LEU A 138 -9.86 11.08 0.43
CA LEU A 138 -10.82 10.10 -0.07
C LEU A 138 -10.46 8.72 0.50
N THR A 139 -11.10 8.37 1.60
CA THR A 139 -10.82 7.17 2.43
C THR A 139 -12.03 6.22 2.41
N TYR A 140 -12.39 5.70 1.24
CA TYR A 140 -13.61 4.89 1.07
C TYR A 140 -13.60 3.57 1.85
N LEU A 141 -12.41 3.05 2.15
CA LEU A 141 -12.26 1.78 2.86
C LEU A 141 -12.35 1.94 4.39
N TRP A 142 -12.38 3.17 4.88
CA TRP A 142 -12.28 3.46 6.31
C TRP A 142 -13.42 2.82 7.12
N ARG A 143 -13.04 2.00 8.11
CA ARG A 143 -13.93 1.23 9.01
C ARG A 143 -14.95 0.34 8.29
N GLN A 144 -14.71 0.00 7.02
CA GLN A 144 -15.48 -1.03 6.34
C GLN A 144 -15.16 -2.41 6.93
N ASN A 145 -16.07 -3.35 6.74
CA ASN A 145 -15.87 -4.71 7.21
C ASN A 145 -14.77 -5.41 6.38
N GLN A 146 -13.72 -5.90 7.04
CA GLN A 146 -12.54 -6.46 6.37
C GLN A 146 -12.82 -7.75 5.58
N GLU A 147 -13.72 -8.63 6.05
CA GLU A 147 -14.08 -9.84 5.29
C GLU A 147 -14.81 -9.48 4.01
N ILE A 148 -15.70 -8.48 4.07
CA ILE A 148 -16.41 -7.96 2.90
C ILE A 148 -15.42 -7.30 1.94
N LEU A 149 -14.56 -6.42 2.44
CA LEU A 149 -13.53 -5.75 1.64
C LEU A 149 -12.64 -6.74 0.88
N LEU A 150 -12.13 -7.78 1.56
CA LEU A 150 -11.28 -8.78 0.91
C LEU A 150 -12.00 -9.47 -0.25
N LYS A 151 -13.26 -9.86 -0.04
CA LYS A 151 -14.12 -10.47 -1.08
C LYS A 151 -14.40 -9.51 -2.23
N GLU A 152 -14.65 -8.25 -1.93
CA GLU A 152 -14.87 -7.22 -2.95
C GLU A 152 -13.60 -6.97 -3.77
N MET A 153 -12.42 -6.91 -3.15
CA MET A 153 -11.13 -6.77 -3.85
C MET A 153 -10.92 -7.92 -4.84
N ILE A 154 -11.14 -9.17 -4.39
CA ILE A 154 -10.99 -10.37 -5.23
C ILE A 154 -12.00 -10.36 -6.37
N SER A 155 -13.28 -10.11 -6.08
CA SER A 155 -14.33 -10.08 -7.11
C SER A 155 -14.17 -8.92 -8.09
N SER A 156 -13.55 -7.82 -7.66
CA SER A 156 -13.19 -6.66 -8.49
C SER A 156 -11.91 -6.85 -9.30
N LYS A 157 -11.36 -8.08 -9.34
CA LYS A 157 -10.17 -8.44 -10.14
C LYS A 157 -8.89 -7.73 -9.71
N ILE A 158 -8.72 -7.50 -8.41
CA ILE A 158 -7.41 -7.14 -7.87
C ILE A 158 -6.57 -8.40 -7.74
N GLU A 159 -5.62 -8.56 -8.65
CA GLU A 159 -4.64 -9.63 -8.65
C GLU A 159 -3.42 -9.16 -7.86
N ALA A 160 -3.44 -9.36 -6.54
CA ALA A 160 -2.33 -9.04 -5.66
C ALA A 160 -1.76 -10.30 -5.00
N ILE A 161 -0.44 -10.34 -4.83
CA ILE A 161 0.27 -11.42 -4.15
C ILE A 161 0.72 -10.98 -2.76
N ILE A 162 0.77 -11.93 -1.81
CA ILE A 162 1.37 -11.72 -0.49
C ILE A 162 2.88 -11.58 -0.65
N ILE A 163 3.44 -10.44 -0.25
CA ILE A 163 4.89 -10.16 -0.33
C ILE A 163 5.54 -10.08 1.04
N LYS A 164 4.78 -10.07 2.13
CA LYS A 164 5.30 -10.13 3.50
C LYS A 164 4.32 -10.86 4.39
N VAL A 165 4.84 -11.59 5.36
CA VAL A 165 4.07 -12.15 6.47
C VAL A 165 4.79 -11.82 7.78
N ALA A 166 4.02 -11.50 8.81
CA ALA A 166 4.52 -11.11 10.13
C ALA A 166 3.51 -11.42 11.25
N ALA A 167 2.67 -12.44 11.08
CA ALA A 167 1.63 -12.79 12.05
C ALA A 167 1.57 -14.29 12.34
N PHE A 168 1.08 -14.61 13.54
CA PHE A 168 0.91 -15.99 13.97
C PHE A 168 0.00 -16.78 13.01
N GLY A 169 0.47 -17.96 12.61
CA GLY A 169 -0.24 -18.82 11.66
C GLY A 169 -0.01 -18.47 10.18
N LEU A 170 0.66 -17.36 9.87
CA LEU A 170 1.17 -17.10 8.53
C LEU A 170 2.56 -17.71 8.38
N ASP A 171 2.66 -18.70 7.49
CA ASP A 171 3.89 -19.42 7.17
C ASP A 171 4.51 -18.86 5.88
N PRO A 172 5.76 -18.34 5.93
CA PRO A 172 6.44 -17.79 4.76
C PRO A 172 6.54 -18.76 3.58
N GLU A 173 6.85 -20.04 3.82
CA GLU A 173 7.02 -21.04 2.76
C GLU A 173 5.70 -21.38 2.07
N LYS A 174 4.59 -21.27 2.82
CA LYS A 174 3.26 -21.61 2.31
C LYS A 174 2.50 -20.43 1.73
N HIS A 175 2.78 -19.20 2.16
CA HIS A 175 1.90 -18.05 1.89
C HIS A 175 2.55 -16.96 1.04
N LEU A 176 3.87 -16.76 1.12
CA LEU A 176 4.52 -15.77 0.26
C LEU A 176 4.33 -16.14 -1.22
N GLY A 177 3.95 -15.16 -2.03
CA GLY A 177 3.72 -15.29 -3.46
C GLY A 177 2.32 -15.78 -3.84
N LYS A 178 1.51 -16.25 -2.87
CA LYS A 178 0.10 -16.58 -3.14
C LYS A 178 -0.73 -15.34 -3.41
N THR A 179 -1.72 -15.49 -4.28
CA THR A 179 -2.70 -14.45 -4.58
C THR A 179 -3.67 -14.24 -3.41
N LEU A 180 -4.33 -13.07 -3.39
CA LEU A 180 -5.42 -12.80 -2.44
C LEU A 180 -6.53 -13.85 -2.53
N ALA A 181 -6.88 -14.29 -3.74
CA ALA A 181 -7.91 -15.30 -3.95
C ALA A 181 -7.52 -16.65 -3.31
N GLU A 182 -6.27 -17.09 -3.47
CA GLU A 182 -5.77 -18.31 -2.84
C GLU A 182 -5.70 -18.20 -1.31
N MET A 183 -5.49 -16.99 -0.79
CA MET A 183 -5.35 -16.73 0.63
C MET A 183 -6.67 -16.45 1.36
N GLU A 184 -7.78 -16.19 0.66
CA GLU A 184 -9.05 -15.75 1.25
C GLU A 184 -9.51 -16.64 2.40
N SER A 185 -9.64 -17.94 2.15
CA SER A 185 -10.12 -18.90 3.16
C SER A 185 -9.17 -19.00 4.35
N CYS A 186 -7.85 -18.96 4.10
CA CYS A 186 -6.83 -19.02 5.13
C CYS A 186 -6.90 -17.78 6.04
N LEU A 187 -6.97 -16.58 5.48
CA LEU A 187 -7.02 -15.33 6.24
C LEU A 187 -8.28 -15.22 7.11
N ILE A 188 -9.44 -15.64 6.58
CA ILE A 188 -10.69 -15.68 7.36
C ILE A 188 -10.59 -16.70 8.50
N GLU A 189 -9.99 -17.87 8.27
CA GLU A 189 -9.80 -18.89 9.31
C GLU A 189 -8.82 -18.42 10.39
N LEU A 190 -7.70 -17.82 10.02
CA LEU A 190 -6.73 -17.25 10.95
C LEU A 190 -7.35 -16.13 11.78
N SER A 191 -8.19 -15.29 11.17
CA SER A 191 -8.93 -14.27 11.91
C SER A 191 -9.84 -14.86 12.98
N ARG A 192 -10.59 -15.91 12.65
CA ARG A 192 -11.48 -16.59 13.62
C ARG A 192 -10.72 -17.30 14.73
N LYS A 193 -9.56 -17.88 14.44
CA LYS A 193 -8.78 -18.66 15.42
C LYS A 193 -7.89 -17.79 16.31
N TYR A 194 -7.27 -16.76 15.74
CA TYR A 194 -6.17 -16.03 16.37
C TYR A 194 -6.40 -14.52 16.40
N GLY A 195 -7.47 -14.01 15.81
CA GLY A 195 -7.77 -12.58 15.79
C GLY A 195 -6.95 -11.78 14.78
N VAL A 196 -6.29 -12.45 13.83
CA VAL A 196 -5.59 -11.82 12.69
C VAL A 196 -6.58 -10.95 11.91
N HIS A 197 -6.15 -9.77 11.51
CA HIS A 197 -6.92 -8.88 10.65
C HIS A 197 -6.97 -9.45 9.23
N VAL A 198 -8.18 -9.67 8.72
CA VAL A 198 -8.39 -10.29 7.40
C VAL A 198 -7.74 -9.46 6.28
N CYS A 199 -7.72 -8.13 6.41
CA CYS A 199 -7.04 -7.23 5.49
C CYS A 199 -5.57 -6.93 5.86
N GLY A 200 -4.99 -7.60 6.86
CA GLY A 200 -3.56 -7.45 7.20
C GLY A 200 -3.22 -6.15 7.93
N GLU A 201 -4.21 -5.51 8.58
CA GLU A 201 -3.99 -4.30 9.37
C GLU A 201 -2.92 -4.54 10.45
N GLY A 202 -2.13 -3.50 10.74
CA GLY A 202 -1.02 -3.61 11.69
C GLY A 202 0.24 -4.28 11.12
N GLY A 203 0.29 -4.55 9.81
CA GLY A 203 1.46 -5.11 9.14
C GLY A 203 1.57 -6.63 9.20
N GLU A 204 0.48 -7.31 9.54
CA GLU A 204 0.41 -8.78 9.66
C GLU A 204 0.77 -9.48 8.35
N TYR A 205 0.39 -8.88 7.22
CA TYR A 205 0.91 -9.21 5.90
C TYR A 205 0.87 -7.98 5.00
N GLU A 206 1.73 -7.96 3.97
CA GLU A 206 1.72 -6.92 2.94
C GLU A 206 1.52 -7.56 1.57
N THR A 207 1.03 -6.77 0.62
CA THR A 207 0.75 -7.24 -0.74
C THR A 207 1.42 -6.38 -1.79
N PHE A 208 1.61 -6.94 -2.98
CA PHE A 208 1.92 -6.20 -4.20
C PHE A 208 0.90 -6.55 -5.27
N THR A 209 0.27 -5.53 -5.87
CA THR A 209 -0.74 -5.71 -6.91
C THR A 209 -0.05 -5.85 -8.26
N LEU A 210 -0.28 -6.99 -8.90
CA LEU A 210 0.26 -7.32 -10.22
C LEU A 210 -0.68 -6.89 -11.33
N ASP A 211 -1.99 -6.96 -11.09
CA ASP A 211 -2.97 -6.48 -12.04
C ASP A 211 -4.26 -5.99 -11.34
N CYS A 212 -4.93 -5.03 -11.97
CA CYS A 212 -6.30 -4.64 -11.65
C CYS A 212 -6.97 -3.97 -12.87
N PRO A 213 -8.30 -3.72 -12.85
CA PRO A 213 -8.98 -3.05 -13.95
C PRO A 213 -8.46 -1.66 -14.32
N LEU A 214 -7.76 -0.97 -13.42
CA LEU A 214 -7.16 0.34 -13.71
C LEU A 214 -5.82 0.25 -14.47
N PHE A 215 -5.21 -0.92 -14.55
CA PHE A 215 -3.95 -1.09 -15.25
C PHE A 215 -4.19 -1.26 -16.76
N GLN A 216 -3.32 -0.69 -17.59
CA GLN A 216 -3.23 -0.92 -19.02
C GLN A 216 -2.44 -2.19 -19.35
N LYS A 217 -1.42 -2.50 -18.54
CA LYS A 217 -0.57 -3.70 -18.66
C LYS A 217 -0.53 -4.44 -17.32
N ARG A 218 -0.33 -5.75 -17.34
CA ARG A 218 -0.11 -6.52 -16.11
C ARG A 218 1.38 -6.56 -15.77
N ILE A 219 1.70 -6.64 -14.49
CA ILE A 219 3.06 -6.85 -14.00
C ILE A 219 3.28 -8.34 -13.80
N VAL A 220 4.38 -8.87 -14.32
CA VAL A 220 4.79 -10.26 -14.14
C VAL A 220 6.05 -10.31 -13.31
N VAL A 221 6.06 -11.15 -12.28
CA VAL A 221 7.25 -11.42 -11.46
C VAL A 221 8.06 -12.53 -12.13
N ASP A 222 9.23 -12.20 -12.65
CA ASP A 222 10.13 -13.18 -13.29
C ASP A 222 10.94 -13.95 -12.25
N THR A 223 11.47 -13.22 -11.27
CA THR A 223 12.30 -13.78 -10.21
C THR A 223 12.12 -13.01 -8.92
N SER A 224 12.04 -13.74 -7.80
CA SER A 224 12.00 -13.22 -6.45
C SER A 224 12.82 -14.10 -5.51
N GLU A 225 13.17 -13.57 -4.35
CA GLU A 225 13.80 -14.33 -3.27
C GLU A 225 13.06 -14.09 -1.95
N VAL A 226 13.01 -15.12 -1.10
CA VAL A 226 12.47 -15.01 0.25
C VAL A 226 13.56 -14.54 1.18
N ILE A 227 13.31 -13.45 1.90
CA ILE A 227 14.19 -12.92 2.94
C ILE A 227 13.52 -13.13 4.29
N THR A 228 14.18 -13.85 5.19
CA THR A 228 13.75 -13.99 6.58
C THR A 228 14.34 -12.85 7.40
N HIS A 229 13.49 -11.97 7.90
CA HIS A 229 13.89 -10.88 8.79
C HIS A 229 13.98 -11.35 10.24
N SER A 230 13.00 -12.13 10.70
CA SER A 230 12.97 -12.73 12.03
C SER A 230 12.48 -14.18 11.95
N ALA A 231 13.29 -15.12 12.43
CA ALA A 231 12.98 -16.54 12.47
C ALA A 231 12.27 -16.94 13.78
N ASP A 232 11.37 -16.10 14.29
CA ASP A 232 10.56 -16.43 15.46
C ASP A 232 9.76 -17.72 15.20
N ALA A 233 9.76 -18.63 16.18
CA ALA A 233 9.16 -19.96 16.02
C ALA A 233 7.63 -19.93 15.88
N PHE A 234 6.99 -18.81 16.24
CA PHE A 234 5.54 -18.68 16.29
C PHE A 234 5.01 -17.60 15.33
N ALA A 235 5.76 -16.52 15.13
CA ALA A 235 5.41 -15.42 14.22
C ALA A 235 6.64 -15.01 13.38
N PRO A 236 7.08 -15.85 12.43
CA PRO A 236 8.20 -15.52 11.57
C PRO A 236 7.87 -14.27 10.75
N VAL A 237 8.86 -13.38 10.62
CA VAL A 237 8.79 -12.22 9.74
C VAL A 237 9.63 -12.51 8.53
N ALA A 238 8.98 -12.60 7.37
CA ALA A 238 9.65 -12.83 6.10
C ALA A 238 8.93 -12.09 4.97
N TYR A 239 9.69 -11.74 3.94
CA TYR A 239 9.16 -11.04 2.78
C TYR A 239 9.78 -11.53 1.47
N LEU A 240 9.08 -11.28 0.37
CA LEU A 240 9.56 -11.47 -0.98
C LEU A 240 10.27 -10.21 -1.46
N ARG A 241 11.56 -10.33 -1.74
CA ARG A 241 12.28 -9.35 -2.54
C ARG A 241 12.03 -9.65 -4.01
N LEU A 242 11.38 -8.74 -4.71
CA LEU A 242 11.06 -8.87 -6.13
C LEU A 242 12.27 -8.40 -6.95
N LEU A 243 13.02 -9.34 -7.52
CA LEU A 243 14.32 -9.07 -8.16
C LEU A 243 14.19 -8.62 -9.61
N ARG A 244 13.27 -9.25 -10.35
CA ARG A 244 13.01 -8.93 -11.76
C ARG A 244 11.53 -9.07 -12.03
N LEU A 245 11.00 -8.05 -12.66
CA LEU A 245 9.64 -7.99 -13.12
C LEU A 245 9.60 -7.33 -14.50
N HIS A 246 8.55 -7.57 -15.26
CA HIS A 246 8.29 -6.88 -16.51
C HIS A 246 6.80 -6.61 -16.70
N LEU A 247 6.47 -5.78 -17.69
CA LEU A 247 5.10 -5.50 -18.09
C LEU A 247 4.72 -6.35 -19.30
N GLU A 248 3.53 -6.95 -19.24
CA GLU A 248 2.91 -7.64 -20.37
C GLU A 248 1.58 -6.98 -20.73
N ASP A 249 1.27 -6.98 -22.02
CA ASP A 249 -0.06 -6.56 -22.48
C ASP A 249 -1.12 -7.52 -21.91
N LYS A 250 -2.25 -6.94 -21.52
CA LYS A 250 -3.38 -7.75 -21.05
C LYS A 250 -3.94 -8.55 -22.21
N PRO A 251 -4.39 -9.80 -21.97
CA PRO A 251 -5.12 -10.54 -22.98
C PRO A 251 -6.32 -9.70 -23.42
N SER A 252 -6.53 -9.61 -24.74
CA SER A 252 -7.68 -8.91 -25.30
C SER A 252 -8.96 -9.56 -24.76
N ILE A 253 -9.81 -8.75 -24.11
CA ILE A 253 -11.13 -9.17 -23.60
C ILE A 253 -12.08 -9.42 -24.77
#